data_AF-A0A0Q6AGU0-F1
#
_entry.id   AF-A0A0Q6AGU0-F1
#
_cell.length_a   1.000
_cell.length_b   1.000
_cell.length_c   1.000
_cell.angle_alpha   90.00
_cell.angle_beta   90.00
_cell.angle_gamma   90.00
#
_symmetry.space_group_name_H-M   'P 1'
#
loop_
_entity.id
_entity.type
_entity.pdbx_description
1 polymer ?
#
loop_
_entity_poly.entity_id
_entity_poly.type
_entity_poly.pdbx_seq_one_letter_code
_entity_poly.pdbx_strand_id
1 'polypeptide(L)'
;MEDLAMPKPVQIDDDLYARAATAASREGKHVETYINELLQVQLRDVERMQQIVRDLDEIAGDDAEEAWILRENSTPAKGSGS
;
A
#
# COMPACT_ATOMS: atom_id res chain seq x y z
N MET A 1 -5.08 -19.58 26.09
CA MET A 1 -3.96 -18.73 26.52
C MET A 1 -3.45 -18.11 25.23
N GLU A 2 -3.82 -16.86 24.97
CA GLU A 2 -3.34 -16.14 23.78
C GLU A 2 -1.83 -15.99 23.92
N ASP A 3 -1.10 -16.51 22.93
CA ASP A 3 0.34 -16.37 22.83
C ASP A 3 0.61 -14.88 22.56
N LEU A 4 0.94 -14.14 23.62
CA LEU A 4 1.35 -12.74 23.52
C LEU A 4 2.69 -12.74 22.77
N ALA A 5 2.61 -12.71 21.43
CA ALA A 5 3.76 -12.67 20.56
C ALA A 5 4.62 -11.46 20.95
N MET A 6 5.72 -11.75 21.65
CA MET A 6 6.69 -10.72 22.01
C MET A 6 7.17 -10.06 20.72
N PRO A 7 7.14 -8.72 20.62
CA PRO A 7 7.57 -8.03 19.42
C PRO A 7 9.01 -8.43 19.11
N LYS A 8 9.24 -8.88 17.87
CA LYS A 8 10.57 -9.29 17.43
C LYS A 8 11.50 -8.07 17.47
N PRO A 9 12.72 -8.21 18.03
CA PRO A 9 13.69 -7.13 18.00
C PRO A 9 14.00 -6.78 16.54
N VAL A 10 13.83 -5.50 16.20
CA VAL A 10 14.21 -4.96 14.89
C VAL A 10 15.69 -4.61 14.95
N GLN A 11 16.47 -5.23 14.08
CA GLN A 11 17.86 -4.83 13.89
C GLN A 11 17.90 -3.60 13.00
N ILE A 12 18.49 -2.53 13.51
CA ILE A 12 18.71 -1.28 12.80
C ILE A 12 20.21 -1.14 12.61
N ASP A 13 20.62 -0.81 11.39
CA ASP A 13 22.01 -0.50 11.07
C ASP A 13 22.55 0.66 11.92
N ASP A 14 23.81 0.59 12.34
CA ASP A 14 24.41 1.55 13.28
C ASP A 14 24.40 2.99 12.71
N ASP A 15 24.64 3.17 11.41
CA ASP A 15 24.63 4.49 10.79
C ASP A 15 23.21 5.05 10.74
N LEU A 16 22.22 4.19 10.46
CA LEU A 16 20.81 4.58 10.46
C LEU A 16 20.36 4.97 11.87
N TYR A 17 20.76 4.20 12.89
CA TYR A 17 20.47 4.50 14.28
C TYR A 17 21.12 5.83 14.72
N ALA A 18 22.39 6.07 14.35
CA ALA A 18 23.09 7.32 14.68
C ALA A 18 22.42 8.55 14.06
N ARG A 19 21.93 8.44 12.82
CA ARG A 19 21.14 9.49 12.15
C ARG A 19 19.82 9.75 12.87
N ALA A 20 19.11 8.69 13.25
CA ALA A 20 17.86 8.80 14.00
C ALA A 20 18.10 9.43 15.39
N ALA A 21 19.17 9.04 16.10
CA ALA A 21 19.54 9.61 17.38
C ALA A 21 19.86 11.11 17.28
N THR A 22 20.58 11.52 16.24
CA THR A 22 20.89 12.93 15.97
C THR A 22 19.62 13.74 15.72
N ALA A 23 18.69 13.22 14.92
CA ALA A 23 17.41 13.87 14.64
C ALA A 23 16.53 13.94 15.90
N ALA A 24 16.40 12.84 16.64
CA ALA A 24 15.67 12.78 17.90
C ALA A 24 16.21 13.79 18.92
N SER A 25 17.54 13.91 19.03
CA SER A 25 18.18 14.89 19.91
C SER A 25 17.84 16.34 19.53
N ARG A 26 17.80 16.67 18.23
CA ARG A 26 17.39 18.00 17.74
C ARG A 26 15.94 18.33 18.08
N GLU A 27 15.09 17.31 18.15
CA GLU A 27 13.67 17.43 18.53
C GLU A 27 13.41 17.28 20.03
N GLY A 28 14.45 17.05 20.85
CA GLY A 28 14.32 16.84 22.30
C GLY A 28 13.61 15.53 22.67
N LYS A 29 13.65 14.52 21.79
CA LYS A 29 12.99 13.22 21.97
C LYS A 29 14.00 12.12 22.27
N HIS A 30 13.53 11.05 22.92
CA HIS A 30 14.27 9.78 22.95
C HIS A 30 14.30 9.16 21.55
N VAL A 31 15.44 8.59 21.17
CA VAL A 31 15.63 7.97 19.84
C VAL A 31 14.62 6.88 19.53
N GLU A 32 14.26 6.05 20.53
CA GLU A 32 13.25 5.01 20.38
C GLU A 32 11.86 5.59 20.08
N THR A 33 11.46 6.66 20.78
CA THR A 33 10.20 7.37 20.52
C THR A 33 10.19 7.92 19.09
N TYR A 34 11.29 8.56 18.69
CA TYR A 34 11.41 9.14 17.36
C TYR A 34 11.33 8.08 16.25
N ILE A 35 12.03 6.95 16.41
CA ILE A 35 11.97 5.83 15.46
C ILE A 35 10.55 5.27 15.38
N ASN A 36 9.87 5.09 16.52
CA ASN A 36 8.49 4.60 16.52
C ASN A 36 7.52 5.54 15.80
N GLU A 37 7.67 6.85 15.98
CA GLU A 37 6.87 7.85 15.26
C GLU A 37 7.10 7.75 13.74
N LEU A 38 8.35 7.62 13.31
CA LEU A 38 8.68 7.44 11.89
C LEU A 38 8.08 6.16 11.32
N LEU A 39 8.15 5.05 12.05
CA LEU A 39 7.54 3.78 11.65
C LEU A 39 6.02 3.90 11.50
N GLN A 40 5.35 4.60 12.42
CA GLN A 40 3.90 4.82 12.31
C GLN A 40 3.50 5.69 11.11
N VAL A 41 4.32 6.67 10.73
CA VAL A 41 4.10 7.42 9.49
C VAL A 41 4.26 6.49 8.29
N GLN A 42 5.35 5.74 8.23
CA GLN A 42 5.64 4.84 7.11
C GLN A 42 4.58 3.74 6.95
N LEU A 43 4.08 3.16 8.04
CA LEU A 43 3.03 2.14 8.00
C LEU A 43 1.73 2.69 7.39
N ARG A 44 1.33 3.90 7.78
CA ARG A 44 0.14 4.55 7.20
C ARG A 44 0.29 4.82 5.71
N ASP A 45 1.49 5.20 5.27
CA ASP A 45 1.77 5.41 3.84
C ASP A 45 1.72 4.10 3.06
N VAL A 46 2.23 3.01 3.63
CA VAL A 46 2.14 1.67 3.02
C VAL A 46 0.70 1.19 2.93
N GLU A 47 -0.09 1.35 4.00
CA GLU A 47 -1.52 1.00 4.01
C GLU A 47 -2.29 1.80 2.95
N ARG A 48 -2.00 3.10 2.82
CA ARG A 48 -2.59 3.95 1.79
C ARG A 48 -2.23 3.49 0.38
N MET A 49 -0.96 3.15 0.16
CA MET A 49 -0.50 2.65 -1.14
C MET A 49 -1.19 1.32 -1.49
N GLN A 50 -1.35 0.42 -0.52
CA GLN A 50 -2.08 -0.83 -0.73
C GLN A 50 -3.55 -0.59 -1.09
N GLN A 51 -4.19 0.41 -0.49
CA GLN A 51 -5.55 0.78 -0.86
C GLN A 51 -5.62 1.32 -2.29
N ILE A 52 -4.70 2.21 -2.68
CA ILE A 52 -4.64 2.73 -4.05
C ILE A 52 -4.47 1.61 -5.07
N VAL A 53 -3.62 0.61 -4.78
CA VAL A 53 -3.44 -0.55 -5.67
C VAL A 53 -4.75 -1.33 -5.81
N ARG A 54 -5.49 -1.56 -4.71
CA ARG A 54 -6.79 -2.24 -4.78
C ARG A 54 -7.82 -1.46 -5.58
N ASP A 55 -7.90 -0.14 -5.36
CA ASP A 55 -8.84 0.71 -6.08
C ASP A 55 -8.54 0.70 -7.59
N LEU A 56 -7.26 0.68 -7.98
CA LEU A 56 -6.85 0.56 -9.39
C LEU A 56 -7.18 -0.81 -9.99
N ASP A 57 -7.01 -1.89 -9.22
CA ASP A 57 -7.38 -3.24 -9.65
C ASP A 57 -8.91 -3.36 -9.86
N GLU A 58 -9.72 -2.72 -9.00
CA GLU A 58 -11.19 -2.68 -9.13
C GLU A 58 -11.60 -1.94 -10.40
N ILE A 59 -11.06 -0.75 -10.65
CA ILE A 59 -11.31 0.01 -11.88
C ILE A 59 -10.93 -0.80 -13.13
N ALA A 60 -9.76 -1.46 -13.11
CA ALA A 60 -9.31 -2.27 -14.23
C ALA A 60 -10.19 -3.52 -14.46
N GLY A 61 -10.77 -4.08 -13.39
CA GLY A 61 -11.74 -5.18 -13.47
C GLY A 61 -13.07 -4.75 -14.10
N ASP A 62 -13.59 -3.59 -13.68
CA ASP A 62 -14.86 -3.06 -14.17
C ASP A 62 -14.79 -2.64 -15.66
N ASP A 63 -13.67 -2.03 -16.08
CA ASP A 63 -13.42 -1.66 -17.48
C ASP A 63 -13.37 -2.90 -18.42
N ALA A 64 -12.93 -4.05 -17.91
CA ALA A 64 -12.86 -5.29 -18.68
C ALA A 64 -14.23 -5.95 -18.89
N GLU A 65 -15.16 -5.83 -17.94
CA GLU A 65 -16.54 -6.31 -18.10
C GLU A 65 -17.33 -5.45 -19.09
N GLU A 66 -17.22 -4.11 -19.03
CA GLU A 66 -17.90 -3.23 -19.98
C GLU A 66 -17.41 -3.42 -21.43
N ALA A 67 -16.10 -3.65 -21.62
CA ALA A 67 -15.52 -3.91 -22.93
C ALA A 67 -16.02 -5.22 -23.57
N TRP A 68 -16.31 -6.25 -22.76
CA TRP A 68 -16.85 -7.52 -23.24
C TRP A 68 -18.33 -7.38 -23.67
N ILE A 69 -19.14 -6.69 -22.87
CA ILE A 69 -20.57 -6.43 -23.16
C ILE A 69 -20.75 -5.60 -24.45
N LEU A 70 -19.91 -4.59 -24.66
CA LEU A 70 -19.95 -3.76 -25.88
C LEU A 70 -19.52 -4.54 -27.12
N ARG A 71 -18.57 -5.48 -26.99
CA ARG A 71 -18.12 -6.32 -28.10
C ARG A 71 -19.16 -7.37 -28.52
N GLU A 72 -19.87 -8.00 -27.58
CA GLU A 72 -20.93 -8.96 -27.91
C GLU A 72 -22.11 -8.28 -28.62
N ASN A 73 -22.52 -7.10 -28.16
CA ASN A 73 -23.67 -6.36 -28.71
C ASN A 73 -23.37 -5.60 -30.01
N SER A 74 -22.09 -5.44 -30.39
CA SER A 74 -21.70 -4.73 -31.62
C SER A 74 -21.47 -5.64 -32.82
N THR A 75 -21.76 -6.95 -32.71
CA THR A 75 -21.65 -7.87 -33.85
C THR A 75 -22.80 -7.60 -34.83
N PRO A 76 -22.56 -7.10 -36.06
CA PRO A 76 -23.65 -6.87 -37.00
C PRO A 76 -24.20 -8.22 -37.46
N ALA A 77 -25.52 -8.39 -37.34
CA ALA A 77 -26.23 -9.48 -37.98
C ALA A 77 -25.83 -9.50 -39.47
N LYS A 78 -25.24 -10.62 -39.91
CA LYS A 78 -24.85 -10.83 -41.31
C LYS A 78 -26.02 -10.45 -42.22
N GLY A 79 -25.72 -9.60 -43.19
CA GLY A 79 -26.69 -9.09 -44.15
C GLY A 79 -27.52 -10.19 -44.78
N SER A 80 -28.84 -10.04 -44.67
CA SER A 80 -29.79 -10.64 -45.59
C SER A 80 -29.89 -9.71 -46.80
N GLY A 81 -28.99 -9.88 -47.76
CA GLY A 81 -29.23 -9.42 -49.12
C GLY A 81 -30.32 -10.30 -49.74
N SER A 82 -31.36 -9.68 -50.27
CA SER A 82 -32.26 -10.21 -51.29
C SER A 82 -32.79 -9.06 -52.11
#